data_AF-A0A4V6KEE7-F1
#
_entry.id   AF-A0A4V6KEE7-F1
#
_cell.length_a   1.000
_cell.length_b   1.000
_cell.length_c   1.000
_cell.angle_alpha   90.00
_cell.angle_beta   90.00
_cell.angle_gamma   90.00
#
_symmetry.space_group_name_H-M   'P 1'
#
loop_
_entity.id
_entity.type
_entity.pdbx_description
1 polymer ?
#
loop_
_entity_poly.entity_id
_entity_poly.type
_entity_poly.pdbx_seq_one_letter_code
_entity_poly.pdbx_strand_id
1 'polypeptide(L)'
;MTFLDGLIIEIHGVKGMEFKNVFLININEEIIPHSNSMESKENIEEERRLFYVGVTRTMENLFIGTLRTIKGKGIKPSRFLKEMDIEGKEIGNFEVGSKINHKVLGQGEVLNVNENIINILFNDGIERKLDFSVSYYGGLIEKIE
;
A
#
# COMPACT_ATOMS: atom_id res chain seq x y z
N MET A 1 -26.67 -1.76 1.20
CA MET A 1 -25.82 -2.96 1.23
C MET A 1 -24.77 -2.78 0.14
N THR A 2 -23.69 -2.07 0.46
CA THR A 2 -22.63 -1.74 -0.50
C THR A 2 -21.78 -2.98 -0.70
N PHE A 3 -21.94 -3.62 -1.85
CA PHE A 3 -21.03 -4.65 -2.34
C PHE A 3 -19.67 -3.97 -2.57
N LEU A 4 -18.68 -4.32 -1.75
CA LEU A 4 -17.27 -4.07 -2.07
C LEU A 4 -16.90 -5.13 -3.11
N ASP A 5 -17.22 -4.84 -4.38
CA ASP A 5 -16.81 -5.67 -5.52
C ASP A 5 -15.32 -5.44 -5.77
N GLY A 6 -14.49 -6.10 -4.95
CA GLY A 6 -13.04 -6.17 -5.15
C GLY A 6 -12.71 -7.22 -6.21
N LEU A 7 -12.05 -6.82 -7.28
CA LEU A 7 -11.59 -7.72 -8.33
C LEU A 7 -10.13 -8.12 -8.07
N ILE A 8 -9.89 -9.41 -7.84
CA ILE A 8 -8.54 -9.98 -7.71
C ILE A 8 -8.19 -10.60 -9.06
N ILE A 9 -7.21 -10.03 -9.76
CA ILE A 9 -6.70 -10.56 -11.03
C ILE A 9 -5.18 -10.69 -10.93
N GLU A 10 -4.64 -11.79 -11.43
CA GLU A 10 -3.21 -11.90 -11.71
C GLU A 10 -2.81 -10.84 -12.73
N ILE A 11 -1.63 -10.23 -12.59
CA ILE A 11 -1.17 -9.09 -13.41
C ILE A 11 -1.30 -9.33 -14.94
N HIS A 12 -1.33 -10.60 -15.36
CA HIS A 12 -1.48 -10.99 -16.76
C HIS A 12 -2.90 -10.74 -17.32
N GLY A 13 -3.93 -10.72 -16.47
CA GLY A 13 -5.33 -10.57 -16.88
C GLY A 13 -5.85 -9.13 -17.02
N VAL A 14 -5.07 -8.12 -16.62
CA VAL A 14 -5.51 -6.69 -16.62
C VAL A 14 -5.31 -5.96 -17.94
N LYS A 15 -4.95 -6.66 -19.02
CA LYS A 15 -4.65 -6.00 -20.31
C LYS A 15 -5.89 -5.32 -20.88
N GLY A 16 -5.87 -3.98 -20.92
CA GLY A 16 -6.94 -3.14 -21.47
C GLY A 16 -7.98 -2.69 -20.43
N MET A 17 -7.78 -3.00 -19.15
CA MET A 17 -8.59 -2.50 -18.05
C MET A 17 -7.84 -1.42 -17.29
N GLU A 18 -8.56 -0.41 -16.80
CA GLU A 18 -8.03 0.64 -15.93
C GLU A 18 -8.91 0.74 -14.69
N PHE A 19 -8.28 0.99 -13.54
CA PHE A 19 -8.97 1.02 -12.26
C PHE A 19 -8.61 2.30 -11.51
N LYS A 20 -9.61 2.89 -10.85
CA LYS A 20 -9.39 4.07 -10.00
C LYS A 20 -8.40 3.79 -8.87
N ASN A 21 -8.56 2.65 -8.22
CA ASN A 21 -7.73 2.23 -7.09
C ASN A 21 -7.14 0.85 -7.40
N VAL A 22 -5.82 0.72 -7.31
CA VAL A 22 -5.10 -0.54 -7.55
C VAL A 22 -4.28 -0.90 -6.31
N PHE A 23 -4.39 -2.16 -5.89
CA PHE A 23 -3.61 -2.71 -4.78
C PHE A 23 -2.68 -3.79 -5.32
N LEU A 24 -1.39 -3.48 -5.40
CA LEU A 24 -0.34 -4.45 -5.71
C LEU A 24 0.17 -5.04 -4.40
N ILE A 25 -0.22 -6.28 -4.11
CA ILE A 25 0.15 -6.98 -2.87
C ILE A 25 1.30 -7.96 -3.10
N ASN A 26 2.01 -8.32 -2.03
CA ASN A 26 3.14 -9.26 -2.03
C ASN A 26 4.27 -8.85 -3.00
N ILE A 27 4.57 -7.55 -3.08
CA ILE A 27 5.64 -7.02 -3.92
C ILE A 27 7.00 -7.23 -3.23
N ASN A 28 7.42 -8.48 -3.23
CA ASN A 28 8.61 -8.98 -2.55
C ASN A 28 9.51 -9.76 -3.51
N GLU A 29 10.81 -9.82 -3.20
CA GLU A 29 11.74 -10.71 -3.92
C GLU A 29 11.25 -12.16 -3.90
N GLU A 30 11.53 -12.90 -4.98
CA GLU A 30 11.07 -14.28 -5.21
C GLU A 30 9.56 -14.44 -5.47
N ILE A 31 8.76 -13.39 -5.25
CA ILE A 31 7.33 -13.34 -5.63
C ILE A 31 7.15 -12.51 -6.89
N ILE A 32 7.64 -11.26 -6.88
CA ILE A 32 7.71 -10.38 -8.04
C ILE A 32 9.09 -9.72 -8.04
N PRO A 33 10.03 -10.12 -8.90
CA PRO A 33 9.91 -11.21 -9.88
C PRO A 33 9.77 -12.58 -9.20
N HIS A 34 8.98 -13.48 -9.82
CA HIS A 34 8.82 -14.85 -9.33
C HIS A 34 10.15 -15.61 -9.36
N SER A 35 10.44 -16.47 -8.38
CA SER A 35 11.71 -17.19 -8.27
C SER A 35 12.17 -17.86 -9.58
N ASN A 36 11.24 -18.46 -10.33
CA ASN A 36 11.54 -19.16 -11.58
C ASN A 36 11.93 -18.23 -12.74
N SER A 37 11.51 -16.97 -12.74
CA SER A 37 11.90 -16.01 -13.77
C SER A 37 13.28 -15.43 -13.50
N MET A 38 13.79 -15.55 -12.28
CA MET A 38 15.07 -14.98 -11.88
C MET A 38 16.30 -15.66 -12.49
N GLU A 39 16.13 -16.83 -13.11
CA GLU A 39 17.21 -17.60 -13.75
C GLU A 39 17.67 -16.99 -15.09
N SER A 40 16.81 -16.21 -15.75
CA SER A 40 17.10 -15.55 -17.03
C SER A 40 16.82 -14.07 -16.97
N LYS A 41 17.73 -13.25 -17.50
CA LYS A 41 17.50 -11.81 -17.66
C LYS A 41 16.24 -11.51 -18.46
N GLU A 42 15.96 -12.30 -19.50
CA GLU A 42 14.79 -12.10 -20.35
C GLU A 42 13.48 -12.27 -19.58
N ASN A 43 13.40 -13.30 -18.75
CA ASN A 43 12.22 -13.57 -17.92
C ASN A 43 12.05 -12.51 -16.81
N ILE A 44 13.15 -12.02 -16.23
CA ILE A 44 13.09 -10.87 -15.29
C ILE A 44 12.55 -9.63 -16.00
N GLU A 45 12.98 -9.34 -17.22
CA GLU A 45 12.47 -8.21 -17.99
C GLU A 45 10.98 -8.36 -18.34
N GLU A 46 10.48 -9.59 -18.50
CA GLU A 46 9.05 -9.85 -18.68
C GLU A 46 8.25 -9.57 -17.40
N GLU A 47 8.69 -10.07 -16.25
CA GLU A 47 8.10 -9.72 -14.94
C GLU A 47 8.15 -8.22 -14.66
N ARG A 48 9.23 -7.54 -15.05
CA ARG A 48 9.35 -6.09 -14.94
C ARG A 48 8.29 -5.37 -15.78
N ARG A 49 8.08 -5.82 -17.03
CA ARG A 49 7.02 -5.30 -17.89
C ARG A 49 5.64 -5.53 -17.28
N LEU A 50 5.39 -6.71 -16.72
CA LEU A 50 4.13 -7.03 -16.05
C LEU A 50 3.89 -6.10 -14.85
N PHE A 51 4.88 -5.95 -13.98
CA PHE A 51 4.80 -5.02 -12.85
C PHE A 51 4.53 -3.58 -13.32
N TYR A 52 5.23 -3.10 -14.33
CA TYR A 52 5.01 -1.78 -14.93
C TYR A 52 3.58 -1.63 -15.51
N VAL A 53 3.06 -2.68 -16.16
CA VAL A 53 1.67 -2.68 -16.65
C VAL A 53 0.69 -2.56 -15.48
N GLY A 54 0.89 -3.32 -14.40
CA GLY A 54 0.06 -3.24 -13.20
C GLY A 54 0.03 -1.84 -12.58
N VAL A 55 1.20 -1.21 -12.45
CA VAL A 55 1.35 0.18 -11.98
C VAL A 55 0.57 1.14 -12.88
N THR A 56 0.78 1.05 -14.21
CA THR A 56 0.18 1.97 -15.19
C THR A 56 -1.31 1.75 -15.44
N ARG A 57 -1.94 0.69 -14.89
CA ARG A 57 -3.41 0.54 -14.90
C ARG A 57 -4.13 1.33 -13.82
N THR A 58 -3.37 2.01 -12.96
CA THR A 58 -3.92 2.85 -11.90
C THR A 58 -4.27 4.24 -12.43
N MET A 59 -5.50 4.68 -12.19
CA MET A 59 -5.94 6.03 -12.59
C MET A 59 -5.78 7.07 -11.47
N GLU A 60 -6.17 6.73 -10.24
CA GLU A 60 -6.16 7.68 -9.12
C GLU A 60 -5.16 7.26 -8.03
N ASN A 61 -5.33 6.09 -7.42
CA ASN A 61 -4.55 5.68 -6.24
C ASN A 61 -3.89 4.30 -6.40
N LEU A 62 -2.56 4.24 -6.24
CA LEU A 62 -1.79 3.01 -6.25
C LEU A 62 -1.31 2.68 -4.84
N PHE A 63 -1.67 1.50 -4.35
CA PHE A 63 -1.21 0.97 -3.08
C PHE A 63 -0.28 -0.23 -3.33
N ILE A 64 0.90 -0.20 -2.73
CA ILE A 64 1.89 -1.27 -2.85
C ILE A 64 2.11 -1.88 -1.46
N GLY A 65 1.80 -3.17 -1.32
CA GLY A 65 2.00 -3.95 -0.11
C GLY A 65 3.24 -4.83 -0.22
N THR A 66 4.14 -4.74 0.76
CA THR A 66 5.28 -5.64 0.93
C THR A 66 5.21 -6.35 2.27
N LEU A 67 5.64 -7.61 2.30
CA LEU A 67 5.74 -8.41 3.50
C LEU A 67 7.15 -8.29 4.10
N ARG A 68 7.26 -8.33 5.42
CA ARG A 68 8.57 -8.44 6.12
C ARG A 68 8.97 -9.89 6.36
N THR A 69 7.99 -10.78 6.51
CA THR A 69 8.22 -12.21 6.75
C THR A 69 7.21 -13.08 6.02
N ILE A 70 7.65 -14.25 5.56
CA ILE A 70 6.80 -15.31 5.01
C ILE A 70 7.21 -16.63 5.66
N LYS A 71 6.24 -17.34 6.26
CA LYS A 71 6.47 -18.62 6.97
C LYS A 71 7.65 -18.54 7.97
N GLY A 72 7.77 -17.41 8.68
CA GLY A 72 8.82 -17.16 9.67
C GLY A 72 10.21 -16.82 9.10
N LYS A 73 10.37 -16.74 7.77
CA LYS A 73 11.60 -16.28 7.13
C LYS A 73 11.47 -14.81 6.74
N GLY A 74 12.53 -14.03 7.00
CA GLY A 74 12.62 -12.66 6.51
C GLY A 74 12.62 -12.63 4.99
N ILE A 75 11.81 -11.75 4.40
CA ILE A 75 11.74 -11.55 2.96
C ILE A 75 12.02 -10.09 2.63
N LYS A 76 12.68 -9.84 1.51
CA LYS A 76 13.01 -8.49 1.06
C LYS A 76 11.89 -7.93 0.18
N PRO A 77 11.66 -6.60 0.18
CA PRO A 77 10.86 -5.94 -0.84
C PRO A 77 11.39 -6.24 -2.24
N SER A 78 10.52 -6.22 -3.25
CA SER A 78 10.92 -6.43 -4.65
C SER A 78 11.95 -5.40 -5.10
N ARG A 79 12.96 -5.84 -5.88
CA ARG A 79 13.90 -4.94 -6.57
C ARG A 79 13.22 -3.89 -7.45
N PHE A 80 12.05 -4.18 -8.01
CA PHE A 80 11.36 -3.25 -8.91
C PHE A 80 10.91 -1.98 -8.20
N LEU A 81 10.68 -2.03 -6.89
CA LEU A 81 10.35 -0.83 -6.09
C LEU A 81 11.52 0.15 -6.04
N LYS A 82 12.73 -0.38 -5.82
CA LYS A 82 13.95 0.43 -5.78
C LYS A 82 14.25 1.08 -7.14
N GLU A 83 13.99 0.35 -8.23
CA GLU A 83 14.21 0.87 -9.58
C GLU A 83 13.24 1.98 -9.97
N MET A 84 12.03 1.97 -9.41
CA MET A 84 11.05 3.03 -9.60
C MET A 84 11.28 4.23 -8.67
N ASP A 85 12.33 4.22 -7.85
CA ASP A 85 12.56 5.19 -6.78
C ASP A 85 11.36 5.29 -5.82
N ILE A 86 10.58 4.20 -5.72
CA ILE A 86 9.52 4.03 -4.72
C ILE A 86 10.21 3.53 -3.47
N GLU A 87 10.97 4.42 -2.84
CA GLU A 87 11.34 4.25 -1.45
C GLU A 87 10.10 4.59 -0.62
N GLY A 88 9.79 3.74 0.37
CA GLY A 88 8.74 4.05 1.31
C GLY A 88 9.10 5.37 1.98
N LYS A 89 8.49 6.48 1.55
CA LYS A 89 8.56 7.73 2.29
C LYS A 89 8.15 7.37 3.69
N GLU A 90 9.04 7.61 4.66
CA GLU A 90 8.69 7.46 6.06
C GLU A 90 7.36 8.17 6.24
N ILE A 91 6.38 7.36 6.62
CA ILE A 91 5.04 7.73 7.02
C ILE A 91 5.16 9.06 7.75
N GLY A 92 4.60 10.13 7.18
CA GLY A 92 4.82 11.49 7.66
C GLY A 92 4.68 11.51 9.18
N ASN A 93 5.68 12.03 9.90
CA ASN A 93 5.81 11.89 11.35
C ASN A 93 4.53 12.39 12.08
N PHE A 94 3.57 11.48 12.29
CA PHE A 94 2.48 11.68 13.23
C PHE A 94 3.04 11.27 14.57
N GLU A 95 3.20 12.24 15.44
CA GLU A 95 3.58 12.02 16.82
C GLU A 95 2.30 11.81 17.65
N VAL A 96 2.43 11.07 18.74
CA VAL A 96 1.35 10.99 19.75
C VAL A 96 0.98 12.41 20.19
N GLY A 97 -0.32 12.71 20.19
CA GLY A 97 -0.86 14.05 20.43
C GLY A 97 -1.11 14.88 19.17
N SER A 98 -0.72 14.40 17.99
CA SER A 98 -1.04 15.08 16.73
C SER A 98 -2.55 15.12 16.50
N LYS A 99 -3.08 16.30 16.20
CA LYS A 99 -4.47 16.46 15.76
C LYS A 99 -4.58 16.14 14.27
N ILE A 100 -5.60 15.37 13.94
CA ILE A 100 -5.85 14.93 12.58
C ILE A 100 -7.32 15.16 12.23
N ASN A 101 -7.59 15.41 10.95
CA ASN A 101 -8.93 15.45 10.39
C ASN A 101 -9.15 14.23 9.51
N HIS A 102 -10.10 13.38 9.86
CA HIS A 102 -10.54 12.30 9.01
C HIS A 102 -11.77 12.71 8.20
N LYS A 103 -11.73 12.59 6.86
CA LYS A 103 -12.81 13.04 5.95
C LYS A 103 -14.22 12.61 6.35
N VAL A 104 -14.35 11.39 6.89
CA VAL A 104 -15.64 10.80 7.32
C VAL A 104 -15.88 10.86 8.83
N LEU A 105 -14.82 10.75 9.62
CA LEU A 105 -14.93 10.55 11.07
C LEU A 105 -14.73 11.86 11.85
N GLY A 106 -14.43 12.94 11.14
CA GLY A 106 -14.14 14.24 11.72
C GLY A 106 -12.76 14.28 12.38
N GLN A 107 -12.62 15.20 13.32
CA GLN A 107 -11.35 15.45 13.97
C GLN A 107 -11.09 14.44 15.09
N GLY A 108 -9.81 14.13 15.29
CA GLY A 108 -9.34 13.28 16.37
C GLY A 108 -7.89 13.56 16.74
N GLU A 109 -7.44 12.91 17.81
CA GLU A 109 -6.09 13.00 18.33
C GLU A 109 -5.41 11.63 18.29
N VAL A 110 -4.16 11.60 17.81
CA VAL A 110 -3.37 10.38 17.74
C VAL A 110 -2.93 9.97 19.15
N LEU A 111 -3.46 8.85 19.65
CA LEU A 111 -3.10 8.30 20.95
C LEU A 111 -1.84 7.43 20.90
N ASN A 112 -1.66 6.70 19.80
CA ASN A 112 -0.55 5.78 19.64
C ASN A 112 -0.22 5.60 18.15
N VAL A 113 1.06 5.47 17.83
CA VAL A 113 1.56 5.15 16.50
C VAL A 113 2.44 3.91 16.60
N ASN A 114 2.06 2.86 15.89
CA ASN A 114 2.82 1.62 15.84
C ASN A 114 2.97 1.15 14.40
N GLU A 115 4.19 1.26 13.86
CA GLU A 115 4.54 0.95 12.47
C GLU A 115 3.56 1.57 11.46
N ASN A 116 2.52 0.83 11.07
CA ASN A 116 1.50 1.25 10.10
C ASN A 116 0.12 1.48 10.72
N ILE A 117 -0.09 1.24 12.01
CA ILE A 117 -1.39 1.42 12.67
C ILE A 117 -1.32 2.64 13.58
N ILE A 118 -2.27 3.56 13.40
CA ILE A 118 -2.51 4.67 14.32
C ILE A 118 -3.80 4.44 15.10
N ASN A 119 -3.72 4.63 16.42
CA ASN A 119 -4.92 4.72 17.25
C ASN A 119 -5.28 6.19 17.39
N ILE A 120 -6.53 6.52 17.05
CA ILE A 120 -7.04 7.88 17.10
C ILE A 120 -8.26 7.90 18.00
N LEU A 121 -8.28 8.83 18.95
CA LEU A 121 -9.48 9.21 19.68
C LEU A 121 -10.20 10.28 18.90
N PHE A 122 -11.38 9.96 18.36
CA PHE A 122 -12.20 10.94 17.65
C PHE A 122 -13.02 11.77 18.63
N ASN A 123 -13.44 12.97 18.21
CA ASN A 123 -14.25 13.88 19.03
C ASN A 123 -15.61 13.30 19.47
N ASP A 124 -16.05 12.19 18.86
CA ASP A 124 -17.21 11.41 19.29
C ASP A 124 -16.94 10.54 20.54
N GLY A 125 -15.71 10.58 21.07
CA GLY A 125 -15.26 9.81 22.23
C GLY A 125 -14.89 8.37 21.91
N ILE A 126 -14.88 7.97 20.64
CA ILE A 126 -14.61 6.60 20.21
C ILE A 126 -13.16 6.48 19.73
N GLU A 127 -12.43 5.55 20.34
CA GLU A 127 -11.11 5.15 19.87
C GLU A 127 -11.22 4.23 18.66
N ARG A 128 -10.48 4.54 17.60
CA ARG A 128 -10.44 3.72 16.38
C ARG A 128 -9.00 3.49 15.96
N LYS A 129 -8.72 2.27 15.50
CA LYS A 129 -7.43 1.90 14.91
C LYS A 129 -7.54 2.02 13.40
N LEU A 130 -6.65 2.78 12.78
CA LEU A 130 -6.61 2.98 11.34
C LEU A 130 -5.26 2.57 10.79
N ASP A 131 -5.26 1.95 9.61
CA ASP A 131 -4.05 1.73 8.85
C ASP A 131 -3.61 3.08 8.27
N PHE A 132 -2.49 3.58 8.77
CA PHE A 132 -1.93 4.86 8.41
C PHE A 132 -1.69 4.98 6.91
N SER A 133 -1.10 3.96 6.29
CA SER A 133 -0.77 4.00 4.87
C SER A 133 -2.04 4.16 4.05
N VAL A 134 -3.07 3.36 4.33
CA VAL A 134 -4.35 3.44 3.62
C VAL A 134 -5.04 4.78 3.89
N SER A 135 -5.07 5.23 5.14
CA SER A 135 -5.80 6.44 5.52
C SER A 135 -5.10 7.73 5.07
N TYR A 136 -3.78 7.79 5.10
CA TYR A 136 -3.03 8.96 4.64
C TYR A 136 -2.96 9.01 3.11
N TYR A 137 -2.54 7.92 2.44
CA TYR A 137 -2.46 7.91 0.97
C TYR A 137 -3.83 7.93 0.29
N GLY A 138 -4.86 7.38 0.93
CA GLY A 138 -6.25 7.55 0.48
C GLY A 138 -6.80 8.96 0.69
N GLY A 139 -5.98 9.88 1.22
CA GLY A 139 -6.37 11.24 1.57
C GLY A 139 -7.53 11.29 2.55
N LEU A 140 -7.71 10.25 3.36
CA LEU A 140 -8.76 10.19 4.38
C LEU A 140 -8.35 10.96 5.61
N ILE A 141 -7.05 11.09 5.89
CA ILE A 141 -6.50 11.77 7.06
C ILE A 141 -5.57 12.90 6.63
N GLU A 142 -5.80 14.08 7.19
CA GLU A 142 -4.94 15.26 7.06
C GLU A 142 -4.49 15.71 8.45
N LYS A 143 -3.23 16.14 8.60
CA LYS A 143 -2.75 16.73 9.85
C LYS A 143 -3.34 18.13 10.00
N ILE A 144 -3.86 18.44 11.18
CA ILE A 144 -4.30 19.79 11.54
C ILE A 144 -3.11 20.42 12.29
N GLU A 145 -2.54 21.49 11.74
CA GLU A 145 -1.53 22.32 12.44
C GLU A 145 -2.11 22.99 13.69
#